data_AF-A0A6G0QAE3-F1
#
_entry.id   AF-A0A6G0QAE3-F1
#
_cell.length_a   1.000
_cell.length_b   1.000
_cell.length_c   1.000
_cell.angle_alpha   90.00
_cell.angle_beta   90.00
_cell.angle_gamma   90.00
#
_symmetry.space_group_name_H-M   'P 1'
#
loop_
_entity.id
_entity.type
_entity.pdbx_description
1 polymer ?
#
loop_
_entity_poly.entity_id
_entity_poly.type
_entity_poly.pdbx_seq_one_letter_code
_entity_poly.pdbx_strand_id
1 'polypeptide(L)'
;MLHDARNATPSGRDEKAVNAVTPTGTVKLSVIDLSDEETSTSSSDSEDQTFLGQAAATTKSPAEAEQVPAANPPPPQAPPTKVLFLDGIRGLAAMLVVVQHSREFVPELHLGSVAVDAFFILSSFLLTWLFTKKSMKLLAQGAGARAWAFALVDYFQKRFFRVYPLFAITAFVLSRLSFENQHRYFIVPKPNEVSLYKMLVFEFAQRYHVFWTLPLEISYYFIIPVFVLTTLKMRRFWWVAAVPLLMWTVYQGWTLIRNSHESLNHHLHTFVLGSLGAVVFVKLDLLIKKTGFKFRLWHLVLLRAAEGLIIALMLSVIFRGLLFDWVMANPAPPPSGFPFVGVYMTAIIVIEVMQPSCVSTMFEWSVFRYWGKISFSIYLLHTFVVMNPSISHQSNYFNRLFARLFLTIAIATVSYWLIEYPSQLTAQHISRFLAAREKSSSGGLVRFTCMEKINIKQQSAAAEMK
;
A
#
# COMPACT_ATOMS: atom_id res chain seq x y z
N MET A 1 -9.06 52.16 35.22
CA MET A 1 -8.82 52.91 36.47
C MET A 1 -8.04 52.01 37.40
N LEU A 2 -6.95 52.52 38.00
CA LEU A 2 -6.25 52.00 39.20
C LEU A 2 -5.58 50.60 39.04
N HIS A 3 -4.37 50.33 39.55
CA HIS A 3 -3.25 51.20 39.94
C HIS A 3 -1.94 50.37 39.94
N ASP A 4 -0.82 51.08 40.11
CA ASP A 4 0.59 50.67 40.31
C ASP A 4 0.83 49.39 41.14
N ALA A 5 1.87 48.57 40.94
CA ALA A 5 3.30 48.77 40.60
C ALA A 5 4.26 48.95 41.81
N ARG A 6 5.27 48.05 41.86
CA ARG A 6 6.60 48.13 42.51
C ARG A 6 6.72 48.22 44.04
N ASN A 7 7.56 47.32 44.58
CA ASN A 7 8.71 47.56 45.47
C ASN A 7 9.29 46.16 45.85
N ALA A 8 10.53 45.93 46.30
CA ALA A 8 11.85 46.54 46.18
C ALA A 8 12.79 45.60 46.99
N THR A 9 14.00 45.33 46.49
CA THR A 9 15.09 44.52 47.10
C THR A 9 15.90 45.31 48.17
N PRO A 10 17.02 44.81 48.77
CA PRO A 10 17.51 43.43 49.07
C PRO A 10 18.11 43.23 50.49
N SER A 11 18.43 41.98 50.89
CA SER A 11 19.49 41.56 51.84
C SER A 11 19.65 40.01 51.84
N GLY A 12 20.75 39.32 52.22
CA GLY A 12 22.14 39.76 52.43
C GLY A 12 22.95 38.86 53.41
N ARG A 13 23.99 38.14 52.92
CA ARG A 13 24.96 37.25 53.65
C ARG A 13 24.35 36.01 54.37
N ASP A 14 25.06 34.90 54.64
CA ASP A 14 26.51 34.60 54.68
C ASP A 14 26.93 33.22 54.08
N GLU A 15 28.23 32.94 54.08
CA GLU A 15 28.96 31.86 53.39
C GLU A 15 28.86 30.44 53.99
N LYS A 16 29.06 29.40 53.15
CA LYS A 16 30.17 28.43 53.31
C LYS A 16 30.41 27.53 52.08
N ALA A 17 31.58 26.90 52.05
CA ALA A 17 32.28 26.55 50.82
C ALA A 17 32.52 25.04 50.59
N VAL A 18 32.69 24.69 49.30
CA VAL A 18 33.64 23.68 48.76
C VAL A 18 33.42 22.18 49.12
N ASN A 19 33.01 21.39 48.12
CA ASN A 19 33.92 20.49 47.39
C ASN A 19 33.27 19.80 46.16
N ALA A 20 34.09 19.42 45.19
CA ALA A 20 33.65 18.79 43.93
C ALA A 20 33.88 17.27 43.94
N VAL A 21 32.91 16.49 43.44
CA VAL A 21 33.11 15.11 42.96
C VAL A 21 32.20 14.85 41.76
N THR A 22 32.80 14.47 40.63
CA THR A 22 32.10 13.90 39.48
C THR A 22 32.12 12.37 39.60
N PRO A 23 31.00 11.67 39.36
CA PRO A 23 31.05 10.28 38.93
C PRO A 23 30.45 10.12 37.53
N THR A 24 31.31 9.70 36.60
CA THR A 24 30.93 9.02 35.36
C THR A 24 30.08 7.79 35.68
N GLY A 25 28.79 7.83 35.32
CA GLY A 25 27.82 6.75 35.59
C GLY A 25 27.21 6.20 34.30
N THR A 26 27.75 5.08 33.81
CA THR A 26 27.25 4.38 32.61
C THR A 26 25.84 3.84 32.86
N VAL A 27 24.82 4.43 32.21
CA VAL A 27 23.44 3.93 32.27
C VAL A 27 23.34 2.60 31.51
N LYS A 28 23.28 1.49 32.25
CA LYS A 28 22.94 0.17 31.70
C LYS A 28 21.53 0.20 31.12
N LEU A 29 21.38 0.03 29.81
CA LEU A 29 20.12 -0.47 29.25
C LEU A 29 19.97 -1.93 29.65
N SER A 30 18.95 -2.25 30.44
CA SER A 30 18.49 -3.63 30.64
C SER A 30 17.81 -4.10 29.36
N VAL A 31 18.45 -5.03 28.65
CA VAL A 31 17.80 -5.81 27.59
C VAL A 31 16.78 -6.71 28.26
N ILE A 32 15.50 -6.53 27.94
CA ILE A 32 14.46 -7.51 28.26
C ILE A 32 14.38 -8.44 27.05
N ASP A 33 15.05 -9.58 27.15
CA ASP A 33 14.78 -10.72 26.28
C ASP A 33 13.38 -11.26 26.59
N LEU A 34 12.55 -11.40 25.56
CA LEU A 34 11.31 -12.18 25.62
C LEU A 34 11.52 -13.42 24.77
N SER A 35 11.68 -14.55 25.46
CA SER A 35 11.94 -15.88 24.91
C SER A 35 10.73 -16.47 24.16
N ASP A 36 11.00 -17.34 23.18
CA ASP A 36 10.00 -18.14 22.46
C ASP A 36 9.25 -19.12 23.40
N GLU A 37 7.92 -19.03 23.45
CA GLU A 37 6.90 -20.10 23.50
C GLU A 37 5.52 -19.39 23.40
N GLU A 38 4.47 -19.86 22.73
CA GLU A 38 4.12 -21.23 22.33
C GLU A 38 3.96 -21.41 20.80
N THR A 39 3.91 -22.67 20.35
CA THR A 39 3.54 -23.05 18.97
C THR A 39 2.20 -23.77 18.96
N SER A 40 1.17 -23.16 18.36
CA SER A 40 0.00 -23.92 17.88
C SER A 40 -0.59 -23.32 16.60
N THR A 41 -0.94 -24.24 15.71
CA THR A 41 -1.41 -24.09 14.33
C THR A 41 -2.56 -23.08 14.10
N SER A 42 -2.41 -22.20 13.10
CA SER A 42 -3.53 -21.42 12.53
C SER A 42 -3.31 -21.12 11.04
N SER A 43 -4.39 -21.14 10.26
CA SER A 43 -4.39 -21.23 8.79
C SER A 43 -4.43 -19.87 8.06
N SER A 44 -4.00 -19.88 6.80
CA SER A 44 -4.03 -18.75 5.87
C SER A 44 -5.39 -18.07 5.73
N ASP A 45 -5.40 -16.73 5.80
CA ASP A 45 -5.98 -15.93 4.71
C ASP A 45 -5.62 -14.43 4.70
N SER A 46 -5.43 -13.89 3.49
CA SER A 46 -5.50 -12.45 3.14
C SER A 46 -4.72 -11.41 3.98
N GLU A 47 -3.37 -11.48 4.01
CA GLU A 47 -2.45 -10.50 4.66
C GLU A 47 -2.98 -9.93 6.00
N ASP A 48 -3.35 -10.85 6.90
CA ASP A 48 -3.67 -10.74 8.34
C ASP A 48 -4.75 -9.73 8.76
N GLN A 49 -6.02 -10.18 8.75
CA GLN A 49 -7.14 -9.46 9.39
C GLN A 49 -8.22 -10.37 10.02
N THR A 50 -7.99 -10.82 11.26
CA THR A 50 -8.88 -11.69 12.07
C THR A 50 -10.33 -11.20 12.20
N PHE A 51 -11.30 -12.13 12.08
CA PHE A 51 -12.47 -12.28 12.97
C PHE A 51 -13.08 -13.69 12.82
N LEU A 52 -13.37 -14.39 13.92
CA LEU A 52 -14.05 -15.69 13.92
C LEU A 52 -15.56 -15.52 14.18
N GLY A 53 -16.39 -16.24 13.43
CA GLY A 53 -17.81 -16.36 13.69
C GLY A 53 -18.10 -17.35 14.82
N GLN A 54 -19.07 -17.05 15.66
CA GLN A 54 -19.34 -17.75 16.91
C GLN A 54 -20.36 -18.88 16.73
N ALA A 55 -19.94 -20.14 16.93
CA ALA A 55 -20.85 -21.28 17.07
C ALA A 55 -21.09 -21.56 18.56
N ALA A 56 -22.35 -21.77 18.94
CA ALA A 56 -22.75 -21.90 20.34
C ALA A 56 -22.35 -23.25 20.94
N ALA A 57 -21.74 -23.22 22.13
CA ALA A 57 -21.59 -24.36 23.02
C ALA A 57 -21.88 -23.91 24.46
N THR A 58 -22.91 -24.51 25.06
CA THR A 58 -23.53 -24.04 26.30
C THR A 58 -23.00 -24.82 27.51
N THR A 59 -22.18 -24.19 28.38
CA THR A 59 -21.90 -24.80 29.69
C THR A 59 -21.70 -23.80 30.83
N LYS A 60 -22.30 -24.18 31.96
CA LYS A 60 -22.56 -23.47 33.23
C LYS A 60 -21.31 -22.92 33.96
N SER A 61 -21.58 -21.94 34.83
CA SER A 61 -20.75 -21.43 35.95
C SER A 61 -21.43 -21.85 37.29
N PRO A 62 -20.93 -21.55 38.52
CA PRO A 62 -19.58 -21.15 38.99
C PRO A 62 -19.02 -22.07 40.12
N ALA A 63 -17.76 -21.84 40.54
CA ALA A 63 -17.31 -22.07 41.93
C ALA A 63 -16.07 -21.19 42.26
N GLU A 64 -15.94 -20.81 43.54
CA GLU A 64 -15.07 -19.76 44.09
C GLU A 64 -13.55 -20.03 44.07
N ALA A 65 -12.75 -18.96 43.92
CA ALA A 65 -11.44 -18.81 44.58
C ALA A 65 -11.00 -17.32 44.65
N GLU A 66 -10.95 -16.80 45.89
CA GLU A 66 -10.14 -15.72 46.47
C GLU A 66 -9.55 -14.57 45.62
N GLN A 67 -9.79 -13.32 46.06
CA GLN A 67 -9.30 -12.09 45.44
C GLN A 67 -7.94 -11.63 45.99
N VAL A 68 -6.97 -11.42 45.10
CA VAL A 68 -5.76 -10.60 45.34
C VAL A 68 -5.87 -9.32 44.50
N PRO A 69 -5.47 -8.13 44.98
CA PRO A 69 -5.65 -6.89 44.24
C PRO A 69 -4.84 -6.87 42.94
N ALA A 70 -5.51 -7.08 41.80
CA ALA A 70 -4.88 -7.02 40.49
C ALA A 70 -4.41 -5.60 40.16
N ALA A 71 -3.15 -5.46 39.75
CA ALA A 71 -2.65 -4.22 39.20
C ALA A 71 -3.49 -3.79 37.98
N ASN A 72 -3.75 -2.48 37.85
CA ASN A 72 -4.56 -1.93 36.76
C ASN A 72 -4.10 -2.49 35.40
N PRO A 73 -5.00 -3.07 34.58
CA PRO A 73 -4.62 -3.56 33.27
C PRO A 73 -4.08 -2.39 32.43
N PRO A 74 -3.01 -2.59 31.64
CA PRO A 74 -2.53 -1.56 30.73
C PRO A 74 -3.67 -1.13 29.79
N PRO A 75 -3.78 0.17 29.45
CA PRO A 75 -4.89 0.67 28.65
C PRO A 75 -4.99 -0.10 27.33
N PRO A 76 -6.21 -0.38 26.83
CA PRO A 76 -6.40 -1.18 25.63
C PRO A 76 -5.55 -0.64 24.48
N GLN A 77 -4.60 -1.45 24.00
CA GLN A 77 -3.83 -1.09 22.82
C GLN A 77 -4.83 -0.96 21.67
N ALA A 78 -4.84 0.21 21.03
CA ALA A 78 -5.75 0.45 19.91
C ALA A 78 -5.56 -0.65 18.86
N PRO A 79 -6.63 -1.34 18.42
CA PRO A 79 -6.51 -2.43 17.47
C PRO A 79 -5.80 -1.93 16.20
N PRO A 80 -4.93 -2.74 15.58
CA PRO A 80 -4.15 -2.29 14.43
C PRO A 80 -5.09 -1.79 13.34
N THR A 81 -5.01 -0.50 12.99
CA THR A 81 -5.95 0.15 12.07
C THR A 81 -5.89 -0.55 10.71
N LYS A 82 -6.89 -1.38 10.47
CA LYS A 82 -7.12 -2.11 9.22
C LYS A 82 -7.49 -1.07 8.16
N VAL A 83 -6.56 -0.73 7.25
CA VAL A 83 -6.74 0.35 6.27
C VAL A 83 -7.62 -0.10 5.09
N LEU A 84 -8.87 -0.44 5.41
CA LEU A 84 -9.82 -1.13 4.53
C LEU A 84 -10.32 -0.24 3.39
N PHE A 85 -10.33 1.08 3.58
CA PHE A 85 -10.78 2.02 2.58
C PHE A 85 -9.94 2.00 1.28
N LEU A 86 -8.67 1.59 1.34
CA LEU A 86 -7.80 1.51 0.16
C LEU A 86 -8.27 0.44 -0.83
N ASP A 87 -8.86 -0.66 -0.34
CA ASP A 87 -9.55 -1.61 -1.21
C ASP A 87 -10.83 -1.02 -1.81
N GLY A 88 -11.53 -0.17 -1.06
CA GLY A 88 -12.68 0.56 -1.58
C GLY A 88 -12.35 1.49 -2.75
N ILE A 89 -11.30 2.30 -2.61
CA ILE A 89 -10.80 3.17 -3.70
C ILE A 89 -10.38 2.32 -4.90
N ARG A 90 -9.68 1.21 -4.66
CA ARG A 90 -9.28 0.24 -5.70
C ARG A 90 -10.48 -0.40 -6.42
N GLY A 91 -11.58 -0.65 -5.70
CA GLY A 91 -12.84 -1.15 -6.26
C GLY A 91 -13.58 -0.11 -7.10
N LEU A 92 -13.66 1.14 -6.63
CA LEU A 92 -14.21 2.24 -7.42
C LEU A 92 -13.39 2.46 -8.70
N ALA A 93 -12.06 2.46 -8.61
CA ALA A 93 -11.17 2.58 -9.77
C ALA A 93 -11.46 1.50 -10.83
N ALA A 94 -11.60 0.23 -10.41
CA ALA A 94 -11.96 -0.85 -11.33
C ALA A 94 -13.27 -0.57 -12.08
N MET A 95 -14.30 -0.09 -11.38
CA MET A 95 -15.59 0.23 -11.99
C MET A 95 -15.53 1.47 -12.90
N LEU A 96 -14.74 2.49 -12.57
CA LEU A 96 -14.52 3.65 -13.43
C LEU A 96 -13.84 3.26 -14.77
N VAL A 97 -12.98 2.23 -14.78
CA VAL A 97 -12.45 1.66 -16.04
C VAL A 97 -13.56 1.00 -16.86
N VAL A 98 -14.47 0.24 -16.24
CA VAL A 98 -15.65 -0.35 -16.92
C VAL A 98 -16.53 0.76 -17.54
N VAL A 99 -16.77 1.83 -16.78
CA VAL A 99 -17.56 2.98 -17.22
C VAL A 99 -16.91 3.68 -18.41
N GLN A 100 -15.60 3.93 -18.40
CA GLN A 100 -14.89 4.53 -19.55
C GLN A 100 -15.07 3.70 -20.83
N HIS A 101 -14.81 2.39 -20.75
CA HIS A 101 -14.86 1.51 -21.92
C HIS A 101 -16.29 1.22 -22.39
N SER A 102 -17.31 1.51 -21.56
CA SER A 102 -18.72 1.46 -21.98
C SER A 102 -19.09 2.50 -23.03
N ARG A 103 -18.36 3.63 -23.08
CA ARG A 103 -18.62 4.81 -23.92
C ARG A 103 -20.05 5.40 -23.80
N GLU A 104 -20.73 5.16 -22.68
CA GLU A 104 -22.11 5.64 -22.48
C GLU A 104 -22.24 6.74 -21.43
N PHE A 105 -21.34 6.77 -20.44
CA PHE A 105 -21.34 7.82 -19.43
C PHE A 105 -20.27 8.86 -19.77
N VAL A 106 -20.71 9.99 -20.32
CA VAL A 106 -19.91 11.18 -20.69
C VAL A 106 -18.52 10.80 -21.25
N PRO A 107 -18.42 10.27 -22.49
CA PRO A 107 -17.20 9.69 -23.05
C PRO A 107 -15.99 10.64 -23.09
N GLU A 108 -16.27 11.94 -23.04
CA GLU A 108 -15.34 13.06 -22.95
C GLU A 108 -14.60 13.18 -21.61
N LEU A 109 -15.12 12.58 -20.53
CA LEU A 109 -14.40 12.48 -19.27
C LEU A 109 -13.37 11.35 -19.33
N HIS A 110 -12.20 11.59 -18.73
CA HIS A 110 -11.09 10.63 -18.69
C HIS A 110 -11.10 9.80 -17.39
N LEU A 111 -12.28 9.31 -16.99
CA LEU A 111 -12.48 8.51 -15.77
C LEU A 111 -11.59 7.25 -15.73
N GLY A 112 -11.37 6.62 -16.89
CA GLY A 112 -10.52 5.44 -17.03
C GLY A 112 -9.04 5.71 -16.74
N SER A 113 -8.50 6.90 -17.08
CA SER A 113 -7.11 7.21 -16.74
C SER A 113 -6.94 7.70 -15.31
N VAL A 114 -7.94 8.41 -14.77
CA VAL A 114 -8.03 8.73 -13.32
C VAL A 114 -8.00 7.42 -12.50
N ALA A 115 -8.70 6.39 -12.96
CA ALA A 115 -8.67 5.07 -12.34
C ALA A 115 -7.31 4.35 -12.48
N VAL A 116 -6.64 4.45 -13.63
CA VAL A 116 -5.28 3.91 -13.80
C VAL A 116 -4.29 4.60 -12.86
N ASP A 117 -4.41 5.91 -12.68
CA ASP A 117 -3.61 6.65 -11.68
C ASP A 117 -3.89 6.17 -10.26
N ALA A 118 -5.16 5.86 -9.94
CA ALA A 118 -5.52 5.28 -8.64
C ALA A 118 -4.85 3.93 -8.43
N PHE A 119 -4.85 3.03 -9.43
CA PHE A 119 -4.10 1.77 -9.33
C PHE A 119 -2.60 1.99 -9.14
N PHE A 120 -1.97 2.88 -9.91
CA PHE A 120 -0.53 3.15 -9.83
C PHE A 120 -0.11 3.74 -8.48
N ILE A 121 -0.86 4.73 -7.97
CA ILE A 121 -0.59 5.39 -6.68
C ILE A 121 -0.89 4.48 -5.49
N LEU A 122 -2.02 3.75 -5.49
CA LEU A 122 -2.33 2.80 -4.40
C LEU A 122 -1.29 1.68 -4.34
N SER A 123 -0.88 1.16 -5.50
CA SER A 123 0.12 0.10 -5.58
C SER A 123 1.48 0.59 -5.07
N SER A 124 1.99 1.72 -5.58
CA SER A 124 3.29 2.24 -5.12
C SER A 124 3.26 2.67 -3.65
N PHE A 125 2.18 3.28 -3.17
CA PHE A 125 1.99 3.62 -1.76
C PHE A 125 2.04 2.38 -0.85
N LEU A 126 1.18 1.38 -1.10
CA LEU A 126 1.09 0.18 -0.28
C LEU A 126 2.41 -0.62 -0.28
N LEU A 127 2.99 -0.84 -1.45
CA LEU A 127 4.23 -1.62 -1.56
C LEU A 127 5.41 -0.88 -0.93
N THR A 128 5.54 0.44 -1.11
CA THR A 128 6.59 1.24 -0.46
C THR A 128 6.39 1.26 1.05
N TRP A 129 5.17 1.42 1.57
CA TRP A 129 4.91 1.41 3.02
C TRP A 129 5.25 0.05 3.65
N LEU A 130 4.73 -1.05 3.09
CA LEU A 130 4.96 -2.40 3.59
C LEU A 130 6.46 -2.77 3.52
N PHE A 131 7.13 -2.48 2.40
CA PHE A 131 8.55 -2.75 2.25
C PHE A 131 9.39 -1.86 3.19
N THR A 132 9.03 -0.59 3.40
CA THR A 132 9.69 0.28 4.40
C THR A 132 9.58 -0.30 5.82
N LYS A 133 8.40 -0.77 6.23
CA LYS A 133 8.20 -1.41 7.54
C LYS A 133 9.06 -2.68 7.68
N LYS A 134 9.12 -3.53 6.66
CA LYS A 134 9.97 -4.74 6.63
C LYS A 134 11.46 -4.39 6.66
N SER A 135 11.90 -3.41 5.87
CA SER A 135 13.28 -2.92 5.83
C SER A 135 13.74 -2.31 7.15
N MET A 136 12.90 -1.53 7.83
CA MET A 136 13.25 -0.99 9.15
C MET A 136 13.48 -2.10 10.19
N LYS A 137 12.66 -3.17 10.17
CA LYS A 137 12.85 -4.34 11.03
C LYS A 137 14.17 -5.06 10.73
N LEU A 138 14.46 -5.34 9.46
CA LEU A 138 15.70 -6.00 9.03
C LEU A 138 16.96 -5.18 9.40
N LEU A 139 16.93 -3.86 9.23
CA LEU A 139 18.03 -2.98 9.64
C LEU A 139 18.22 -2.95 11.16
N ALA A 140 17.13 -2.90 11.94
CA ALA A 140 17.20 -2.93 13.40
C ALA A 140 17.75 -4.27 13.95
N GLN A 141 17.50 -5.37 13.24
CA GLN A 141 18.00 -6.71 13.57
C GLN A 141 19.43 -7.00 13.06
N GLY A 142 20.09 -6.04 12.39
CA GLY A 142 21.42 -6.25 11.80
C GLY A 142 21.43 -7.34 10.71
N ALA A 143 20.32 -7.53 10.01
CA ALA A 143 20.08 -8.70 9.17
C ALA A 143 21.07 -8.80 7.99
N GLY A 144 21.73 -9.96 7.87
CA GLY A 144 22.71 -10.23 6.81
C GLY A 144 22.10 -10.41 5.42
N ALA A 145 22.96 -10.48 4.40
CA ALA A 145 22.55 -10.50 2.98
C ALA A 145 21.54 -11.60 2.61
N ARG A 146 21.57 -12.76 3.28
CA ARG A 146 20.61 -13.86 3.06
C ARG A 146 19.17 -13.48 3.48
N ALA A 147 19.00 -12.80 4.62
CA ALA A 147 17.69 -12.33 5.07
C ALA A 147 17.10 -11.29 4.11
N TRP A 148 17.94 -10.41 3.57
CA TRP A 148 17.55 -9.48 2.49
C TRP A 148 17.14 -10.21 1.21
N ALA A 149 17.86 -11.26 0.81
CA ALA A 149 17.48 -12.08 -0.33
C ALA A 149 16.13 -12.78 -0.11
N PHE A 150 15.88 -13.39 1.06
CA PHE A 150 14.57 -13.95 1.41
C PHE A 150 13.48 -12.89 1.41
N ALA A 151 13.75 -11.69 1.93
CA ALA A 151 12.78 -10.60 1.98
C ALA A 151 12.39 -10.08 0.58
N LEU A 152 13.35 -10.05 -0.36
CA LEU A 152 13.13 -9.69 -1.76
C LEU A 152 12.41 -10.79 -2.54
N VAL A 153 12.79 -12.06 -2.37
CA VAL A 153 12.10 -13.21 -3.00
C VAL A 153 10.64 -13.25 -2.57
N ASP A 154 10.38 -13.12 -1.25
CA ASP A 154 9.02 -13.02 -0.70
C ASP A 154 8.22 -11.82 -1.24
N TYR A 155 8.88 -10.68 -1.46
CA TYR A 155 8.26 -9.51 -2.08
C TYR A 155 7.86 -9.79 -3.55
N PHE A 156 8.79 -10.24 -4.39
CA PHE A 156 8.53 -10.44 -5.82
C PHE A 156 7.56 -11.60 -6.09
N GLN A 157 7.67 -12.72 -5.37
CA GLN A 157 6.78 -13.87 -5.57
C GLN A 157 5.31 -13.52 -5.30
N LYS A 158 5.02 -12.78 -4.20
CA LYS A 158 3.66 -12.31 -3.89
C LYS A 158 3.06 -11.47 -5.01
N ARG A 159 3.87 -10.63 -5.67
CA ARG A 159 3.41 -9.78 -6.78
C ARG A 159 3.24 -10.57 -8.07
N PHE A 160 4.14 -11.51 -8.35
CA PHE A 160 4.01 -12.46 -9.47
C PHE A 160 2.70 -13.24 -9.36
N PHE A 161 2.45 -13.93 -8.25
CA PHE A 161 1.23 -14.73 -8.07
C PHE A 161 -0.06 -13.88 -8.00
N ARG A 162 0.01 -12.62 -7.55
CA ARG A 162 -1.15 -11.71 -7.57
C ARG A 162 -1.58 -11.30 -8.99
N VAL A 163 -0.65 -11.14 -9.93
CA VAL A 163 -0.91 -10.52 -11.24
C VAL A 163 -0.75 -11.51 -12.40
N TYR A 164 0.34 -12.27 -12.44
CA TYR A 164 0.78 -12.99 -13.62
C TYR A 164 -0.13 -14.16 -14.05
N PRO A 165 -0.68 -15.01 -13.16
CA PRO A 165 -1.45 -16.19 -13.60
C PRO A 165 -2.74 -15.85 -14.36
N LEU A 166 -3.54 -14.89 -13.87
CA LEU A 166 -4.75 -14.45 -14.58
C LEU A 166 -4.40 -13.70 -15.87
N PHE A 167 -3.33 -12.91 -15.87
CA PHE A 167 -2.79 -12.31 -17.10
C PHE A 167 -2.39 -13.37 -18.13
N ALA A 168 -1.62 -14.38 -17.74
CA ALA A 168 -1.14 -15.43 -18.64
C ALA A 168 -2.28 -16.26 -19.23
N ILE A 169 -3.30 -16.59 -18.42
CA ILE A 169 -4.53 -17.26 -18.90
C ILE A 169 -5.28 -16.36 -19.89
N THR A 170 -5.40 -15.07 -19.61
CA THR A 170 -6.10 -14.12 -20.51
C THR A 170 -5.34 -13.93 -21.83
N ALA A 171 -4.02 -13.83 -21.79
CA ALA A 171 -3.15 -13.78 -22.96
C ALA A 171 -3.21 -15.08 -23.78
N PHE A 172 -3.28 -16.25 -23.11
CA PHE A 172 -3.51 -17.53 -23.77
C PHE A 172 -4.87 -17.57 -24.48
N VAL A 173 -5.96 -17.19 -23.80
CA VAL A 173 -7.30 -17.11 -24.40
C VAL A 173 -7.28 -16.17 -25.62
N LEU A 174 -6.71 -14.97 -25.49
CA LEU A 174 -6.59 -14.01 -26.60
C LEU A 174 -5.83 -14.59 -27.81
N SER A 175 -4.74 -15.35 -27.57
CA SER A 175 -3.98 -16.02 -28.63
C SER A 175 -4.75 -17.13 -29.36
N ARG A 176 -5.88 -17.60 -28.80
CA ARG A 176 -6.73 -18.65 -29.39
C ARG A 176 -8.03 -18.13 -30.01
N LEU A 177 -8.34 -16.84 -29.82
CA LEU A 177 -9.51 -16.21 -30.45
C LEU A 177 -9.29 -15.97 -31.94
N SER A 178 -10.39 -15.98 -32.72
CA SER A 178 -10.38 -15.49 -34.10
C SER A 178 -10.00 -14.02 -34.16
N PHE A 179 -9.41 -13.56 -35.28
CA PHE A 179 -9.00 -12.17 -35.45
C PHE A 179 -10.13 -11.16 -35.18
N GLU A 180 -11.37 -11.45 -35.61
CA GLU A 180 -12.55 -10.63 -35.31
C GLU A 180 -12.74 -10.40 -33.80
N ASN A 181 -12.57 -11.45 -32.99
CA ASN A 181 -12.70 -11.37 -31.54
C ASN A 181 -11.45 -10.73 -30.89
N GLN A 182 -10.25 -10.96 -31.44
CA GLN A 182 -9.03 -10.26 -31.01
C GLN A 182 -9.15 -8.74 -31.20
N HIS A 183 -9.65 -8.30 -32.37
CA HIS A 183 -9.93 -6.90 -32.66
C HIS A 183 -11.04 -6.36 -31.76
N ARG A 184 -12.16 -7.07 -31.61
CA ARG A 184 -13.32 -6.66 -30.80
C ARG A 184 -13.00 -6.47 -29.31
N TYR A 185 -12.29 -7.42 -28.69
CA TYR A 185 -12.08 -7.40 -27.24
C TYR A 185 -10.77 -6.73 -26.80
N PHE A 186 -9.74 -6.69 -27.67
CA PHE A 186 -8.42 -6.17 -27.31
C PHE A 186 -7.84 -5.15 -28.31
N ILE A 187 -8.61 -4.73 -29.33
CA ILE A 187 -8.21 -3.72 -30.33
C ILE A 187 -6.88 -4.10 -31.01
N VAL A 188 -6.72 -5.39 -31.32
CA VAL A 188 -5.61 -5.88 -32.15
C VAL A 188 -5.78 -5.32 -33.57
N PRO A 189 -4.81 -4.58 -34.13
CA PRO A 189 -5.05 -3.78 -35.33
C PRO A 189 -5.03 -4.59 -36.63
N LYS A 190 -4.29 -5.71 -36.70
CA LYS A 190 -4.17 -6.54 -37.91
C LYS A 190 -4.18 -8.05 -37.59
N PRO A 191 -4.60 -8.90 -38.54
CA PRO A 191 -4.54 -10.35 -38.37
C PRO A 191 -3.08 -10.83 -38.23
N ASN A 192 -2.90 -11.94 -37.54
CA ASN A 192 -1.62 -12.63 -37.32
C ASN A 192 -0.52 -11.84 -36.58
N GLU A 193 -0.81 -10.65 -36.03
CA GLU A 193 0.16 -9.91 -35.18
C GLU A 193 0.27 -10.48 -33.74
N VAL A 194 -0.74 -11.20 -33.25
CA VAL A 194 -0.77 -11.71 -31.87
C VAL A 194 0.23 -12.85 -31.68
N SER A 195 1.22 -12.65 -30.81
CA SER A 195 2.19 -13.68 -30.43
C SER A 195 2.16 -13.92 -28.92
N LEU A 196 1.76 -15.14 -28.53
CA LEU A 196 1.62 -15.51 -27.12
C LEU A 196 2.93 -15.32 -26.34
N TYR A 197 4.06 -15.77 -26.88
CA TYR A 197 5.37 -15.60 -26.25
C TYR A 197 5.66 -14.11 -25.98
N LYS A 198 5.49 -13.26 -27.01
CA LYS A 198 5.76 -11.82 -26.92
C LYS A 198 4.82 -11.10 -25.95
N MET A 199 3.55 -11.50 -25.87
CA MET A 199 2.62 -11.05 -24.82
C MET A 199 3.12 -11.44 -23.42
N LEU A 200 3.48 -12.72 -23.22
CA LEU A 200 3.89 -13.25 -21.90
C LEU A 200 5.18 -12.62 -21.35
N VAL A 201 6.04 -12.07 -22.21
CA VAL A 201 7.25 -11.29 -21.85
C VAL A 201 7.04 -9.78 -21.91
N PHE A 202 5.79 -9.30 -22.07
CA PHE A 202 5.42 -7.89 -22.07
C PHE A 202 6.07 -7.01 -23.16
N GLU A 203 6.34 -7.58 -24.33
CA GLU A 203 6.89 -6.85 -25.49
C GLU A 203 6.01 -5.65 -25.85
N PHE A 204 6.62 -4.49 -26.13
CA PHE A 204 5.92 -3.21 -26.27
C PHE A 204 4.78 -3.25 -27.30
N ALA A 205 5.00 -3.85 -28.46
CA ALA A 205 4.02 -3.97 -29.54
C ALA A 205 2.81 -4.88 -29.22
N GLN A 206 2.88 -5.68 -28.15
CA GLN A 206 1.86 -6.67 -27.77
C GLN A 206 1.03 -6.23 -26.55
N ARG A 207 1.18 -4.98 -26.12
CA ARG A 207 0.49 -4.37 -24.98
C ARG A 207 -0.94 -3.95 -25.35
N TYR A 208 -1.70 -4.88 -25.93
CA TYR A 208 -3.05 -4.66 -26.44
C TYR A 208 -4.04 -4.28 -25.33
N HIS A 209 -4.91 -3.29 -25.61
CA HIS A 209 -5.92 -2.75 -24.70
C HIS A 209 -5.41 -2.65 -23.24
N VAL A 210 -6.00 -3.37 -22.28
CA VAL A 210 -5.66 -3.26 -20.85
C VAL A 210 -4.26 -3.76 -20.48
N PHE A 211 -3.57 -4.50 -21.35
CA PHE A 211 -2.26 -5.05 -21.02
C PHE A 211 -1.13 -4.00 -20.95
N TRP A 212 -1.35 -2.74 -21.32
CA TRP A 212 -0.29 -1.71 -21.26
C TRP A 212 0.10 -1.28 -19.85
N THR A 213 -0.76 -1.46 -18.85
CA THR A 213 -0.51 -1.02 -17.47
C THR A 213 0.37 -1.98 -16.67
N LEU A 214 0.23 -3.29 -16.89
CA LEU A 214 0.95 -4.35 -16.17
C LEU A 214 2.49 -4.22 -16.27
N PRO A 215 3.09 -3.96 -17.45
CA PRO A 215 4.54 -3.81 -17.59
C PRO A 215 5.08 -2.59 -16.85
N LEU A 216 4.29 -1.51 -16.78
CA LEU A 216 4.66 -0.29 -16.06
C LEU A 216 4.68 -0.55 -14.55
N GLU A 217 3.63 -1.18 -14.04
CA GLU A 217 3.51 -1.53 -12.63
C GLU A 217 4.61 -2.53 -12.20
N ILE A 218 4.82 -3.60 -12.98
CA ILE A 218 5.88 -4.59 -12.72
C ILE A 218 7.26 -3.94 -12.77
N SER A 219 7.53 -3.06 -13.73
CA SER A 219 8.80 -2.32 -13.81
C SER A 219 9.01 -1.44 -12.57
N TYR A 220 7.96 -0.80 -12.05
CA TYR A 220 8.05 0.01 -10.85
C TYR A 220 8.29 -0.83 -9.57
N TYR A 221 7.83 -2.08 -9.51
CA TYR A 221 8.14 -2.98 -8.40
C TYR A 221 9.66 -3.21 -8.21
N PHE A 222 10.46 -3.17 -9.29
CA PHE A 222 11.92 -3.25 -9.18
C PHE A 222 12.57 -1.95 -8.65
N ILE A 223 11.90 -0.81 -8.81
CA ILE A 223 12.37 0.50 -8.31
C ILE A 223 12.12 0.63 -6.81
N ILE A 224 11.01 0.10 -6.28
CA ILE A 224 10.60 0.26 -4.88
C ILE A 224 11.68 -0.15 -3.86
N PRO A 225 12.35 -1.32 -3.97
CA PRO A 225 13.42 -1.68 -3.02
C PRO A 225 14.56 -0.67 -2.97
N VAL A 226 15.02 -0.18 -4.13
CA VAL A 226 16.10 0.82 -4.24
C VAL A 226 15.65 2.17 -3.66
N PHE A 227 14.41 2.58 -3.96
CA PHE A 227 13.80 3.81 -3.44
C PHE A 227 13.70 3.81 -1.90
N VAL A 228 13.22 2.71 -1.32
CA VAL A 228 13.09 2.55 0.14
C VAL A 228 14.46 2.53 0.81
N LEU A 229 15.41 1.74 0.31
CA LEU A 229 16.77 1.67 0.87
C LEU A 229 17.48 3.03 0.84
N THR A 230 17.34 3.76 -0.27
CA THR A 230 17.89 5.12 -0.42
C THR A 230 17.28 6.08 0.61
N THR A 231 15.95 6.08 0.75
CA THR A 231 15.24 6.93 1.70
C THR A 231 15.59 6.62 3.16
N LEU A 232 15.79 5.33 3.50
CA LEU A 232 16.25 4.92 4.83
C LEU A 232 17.70 5.35 5.08
N LYS A 233 18.59 5.21 4.09
CA LYS A 233 19.99 5.67 4.15
C LYS A 233 20.10 7.18 4.41
N MET A 234 19.21 8.00 3.86
CA MET A 234 19.18 9.45 4.06
C MET A 234 18.80 9.89 5.49
N ARG A 235 18.24 9.00 6.33
CA ARG A 235 17.90 9.25 7.75
C ARG A 235 17.09 10.55 7.98
N ARG A 236 17.74 11.63 8.46
CA ARG A 236 17.17 12.95 8.74
C ARG A 236 17.08 13.84 7.50
N PHE A 237 17.93 13.63 6.50
CA PHE A 237 18.02 14.43 5.27
C PHE A 237 17.05 13.98 4.16
N TRP A 238 16.11 13.08 4.47
CA TRP A 238 15.13 12.57 3.50
C TRP A 238 14.36 13.68 2.76
N TRP A 239 14.08 14.79 3.45
CA TRP A 239 13.40 15.96 2.89
C TRP A 239 14.18 16.63 1.75
N VAL A 240 15.52 16.53 1.75
CA VAL A 240 16.41 17.12 0.74
C VAL A 240 16.21 16.46 -0.63
N ALA A 241 15.84 15.18 -0.68
CA ALA A 241 15.44 14.52 -1.94
C ALA A 241 13.93 14.58 -2.15
N ALA A 242 13.12 14.44 -1.09
CA ALA A 242 11.66 14.40 -1.18
C ALA A 242 11.06 15.70 -1.74
N VAL A 243 11.59 16.88 -1.38
CA VAL A 243 11.06 18.16 -1.87
C VAL A 243 11.35 18.39 -3.35
N PRO A 244 12.61 18.27 -3.85
CA PRO A 244 12.87 18.33 -5.29
C PRO A 244 12.12 17.26 -6.08
N LEU A 245 11.96 16.05 -5.53
CA LEU A 245 11.21 14.98 -6.18
C LEU A 245 9.72 15.31 -6.28
N LEU A 246 9.11 15.87 -5.23
CA LEU A 246 7.74 16.37 -5.28
C LEU A 246 7.59 17.46 -6.35
N MET A 247 8.46 18.47 -6.34
CA MET A 247 8.46 19.55 -7.32
C MET A 247 8.59 19.02 -8.75
N TRP A 248 9.46 18.02 -8.97
CA TRP A 248 9.58 17.34 -10.25
C TRP A 248 8.31 16.58 -10.63
N THR A 249 7.65 15.86 -9.71
CA THR A 249 6.38 15.18 -10.02
C THR A 249 5.23 16.14 -10.33
N VAL A 250 5.18 17.29 -9.66
CA VAL A 250 4.20 18.36 -9.93
C VAL A 250 4.49 19.00 -11.29
N TYR A 251 5.75 19.34 -11.56
CA TYR A 251 6.17 19.91 -12.84
C TYR A 251 5.84 18.96 -14.01
N GLN A 252 6.23 17.69 -13.92
CA GLN A 252 5.91 16.68 -14.95
C GLN A 252 4.41 16.50 -15.11
N GLY A 253 3.65 16.43 -14.01
CA GLY A 253 2.19 16.31 -14.07
C GLY A 253 1.49 17.50 -14.75
N TRP A 254 2.10 18.69 -14.72
CA TRP A 254 1.56 19.89 -15.35
C TRP A 254 2.02 20.10 -16.80
N THR A 255 3.26 19.69 -17.14
CA THR A 255 3.87 19.98 -18.46
C THR A 255 3.87 18.80 -19.42
N LEU A 256 3.79 17.56 -18.91
CA LEU A 256 3.87 16.35 -19.74
C LEU A 256 2.47 15.90 -20.17
N ILE A 257 2.20 15.97 -21.46
CA ILE A 257 1.02 15.32 -22.05
C ILE A 257 1.25 13.80 -22.00
N ARG A 258 0.23 13.06 -21.55
CA ARG A 258 0.33 11.63 -21.23
C ARG A 258 -0.90 10.87 -21.73
N ASN A 259 -0.68 9.70 -22.33
CA ASN A 259 -1.71 8.87 -22.96
C ASN A 259 -1.60 7.40 -22.56
N SER A 260 -2.50 6.56 -23.08
CA SER A 260 -2.40 5.11 -22.97
C SER A 260 -1.29 4.54 -23.85
N HIS A 261 -0.77 3.36 -23.47
CA HIS A 261 0.29 2.64 -24.19
C HIS A 261 1.67 3.32 -24.23
N GLU A 262 1.88 4.39 -23.47
CA GLU A 262 3.18 5.05 -23.35
C GLU A 262 4.17 4.26 -22.45
N SER A 263 5.44 4.67 -22.49
CA SER A 263 6.50 4.07 -21.68
C SER A 263 6.43 4.50 -20.20
N LEU A 264 7.06 3.73 -19.30
CA LEU A 264 7.09 4.04 -17.86
C LEU A 264 7.51 5.48 -17.56
N ASN A 265 8.43 6.05 -18.35
CA ASN A 265 8.90 7.43 -18.15
C ASN A 265 7.76 8.45 -18.10
N HIS A 266 6.71 8.27 -18.91
CA HIS A 266 5.56 9.18 -18.95
C HIS A 266 4.63 9.06 -17.74
N HIS A 267 4.58 7.88 -17.11
CA HIS A 267 3.76 7.61 -15.91
C HIS A 267 4.59 7.57 -14.61
N LEU A 268 5.92 7.73 -14.69
CA LEU A 268 6.83 7.55 -13.55
C LEU A 268 6.51 8.51 -12.40
N HIS A 269 6.13 9.75 -12.72
CA HIS A 269 5.73 10.74 -11.74
C HIS A 269 4.50 10.29 -10.92
N THR A 270 3.54 9.59 -11.55
CA THR A 270 2.36 9.02 -10.90
C THR A 270 2.74 7.97 -9.86
N PHE A 271 3.60 7.01 -10.22
CA PHE A 271 4.07 6.00 -9.27
C PHE A 271 4.91 6.61 -8.14
N VAL A 272 5.80 7.55 -8.46
CA VAL A 272 6.65 8.25 -7.48
C VAL A 272 5.81 9.01 -6.44
N LEU A 273 4.67 9.60 -6.83
CA LEU A 273 3.76 10.26 -5.88
C LEU A 273 3.26 9.30 -4.80
N GLY A 274 2.78 8.10 -5.15
CA GLY A 274 2.33 7.13 -4.14
C GLY A 274 3.46 6.66 -3.21
N SER A 275 4.65 6.37 -3.74
CA SER A 275 5.83 6.02 -2.92
C SER A 275 6.28 7.17 -2.02
N LEU A 276 6.22 8.41 -2.51
CA LEU A 276 6.52 9.60 -1.72
C LEU A 276 5.48 9.82 -0.62
N GLY A 277 4.19 9.61 -0.92
CA GLY A 277 3.11 9.63 0.07
C GLY A 277 3.34 8.62 1.20
N ALA A 278 3.79 7.40 0.87
CA ALA A 278 4.16 6.39 1.86
C ALA A 278 5.35 6.82 2.74
N VAL A 279 6.36 7.48 2.17
CA VAL A 279 7.49 8.04 2.92
C VAL A 279 7.02 9.16 3.86
N VAL A 280 6.21 10.10 3.36
CA VAL A 280 5.64 11.18 4.16
C VAL A 280 4.82 10.61 5.32
N PHE A 281 3.92 9.67 5.04
CA PHE A 281 3.13 8.97 6.05
C PHE A 281 4.00 8.32 7.14
N VAL A 282 4.98 7.49 6.77
CA VAL A 282 5.86 6.81 7.74
C VAL A 282 6.66 7.82 8.57
N LYS A 283 7.14 8.92 7.97
CA LYS A 283 7.90 9.95 8.71
C LYS A 283 7.00 10.76 9.66
N LEU A 284 5.76 11.06 9.27
CA LEU A 284 4.78 11.75 10.12
C LEU A 284 4.31 10.85 11.28
N ASP A 285 3.99 9.58 11.02
CA ASP A 285 3.63 8.60 12.05
C ASP A 285 4.72 8.44 13.11
N LEU A 286 5.98 8.28 12.68
CA LEU A 286 7.14 8.21 13.58
C LEU A 286 7.36 9.53 14.36
N LEU A 287 7.11 10.68 13.73
CA LEU A 287 7.23 11.98 14.39
C LEU A 287 6.16 12.16 15.49
N ILE A 288 4.89 11.87 15.17
CA ILE A 288 3.76 11.95 16.10
C ILE A 288 3.97 11.04 17.30
N LYS A 289 4.40 9.79 17.06
CA LYS A 289 4.74 8.83 18.12
C LYS A 289 5.91 9.29 18.98
N LYS A 290 6.94 9.92 18.39
CA LYS A 290 8.10 10.44 19.13
C LYS A 290 7.76 11.68 19.98
N THR A 291 6.90 12.57 19.50
CA THR A 291 6.53 13.81 20.21
C THR A 291 5.35 13.64 21.16
N GLY A 292 4.64 12.50 21.11
CA GLY A 292 3.39 12.30 21.85
C GLY A 292 2.27 13.24 21.39
N PHE A 293 2.35 13.77 20.16
CA PHE A 293 1.43 14.77 19.66
C PHE A 293 -0.01 14.22 19.58
N LYS A 294 -0.94 14.91 20.25
CA LYS A 294 -2.37 14.63 20.17
C LYS A 294 -3.05 15.70 19.32
N PHE A 295 -3.85 15.26 18.34
CA PHE A 295 -4.67 16.15 17.53
C PHE A 295 -5.70 16.86 18.43
N ARG A 296 -5.72 18.20 18.41
CA ARG A 296 -6.71 19.05 19.08
C ARG A 296 -7.81 19.40 18.10
N LEU A 297 -9.03 19.71 18.57
CA LEU A 297 -10.18 20.01 17.71
C LEU A 297 -9.85 20.95 16.53
N TRP A 298 -9.17 22.08 16.79
CA TRP A 298 -8.73 23.01 15.73
C TRP A 298 -7.79 22.39 14.69
N HIS A 299 -6.90 21.47 15.08
CA HIS A 299 -6.05 20.72 14.15
C HIS A 299 -6.90 19.78 13.27
N LEU A 300 -7.93 19.13 13.82
CA LEU A 300 -8.86 18.31 13.03
C LEU A 300 -9.68 19.18 12.07
N VAL A 301 -10.25 20.29 12.54
CA VAL A 301 -11.06 21.20 11.70
C VAL A 301 -10.23 21.75 10.54
N LEU A 302 -9.00 22.20 10.80
CA LEU A 302 -8.09 22.66 9.73
C LEU A 302 -7.72 21.54 8.76
N LEU A 303 -7.44 20.33 9.26
CA LEU A 303 -7.14 19.16 8.43
C LEU A 303 -8.32 18.77 7.53
N ARG A 304 -9.55 18.78 8.05
CA ARG A 304 -10.77 18.49 7.27
C ARG A 304 -11.13 19.59 6.28
N ALA A 305 -10.89 20.86 6.62
CA ALA A 305 -11.05 21.96 5.66
C ALA A 305 -10.05 21.83 4.49
N ALA A 306 -8.79 21.47 4.78
CA ALA A 306 -7.78 21.21 3.75
C ALA A 306 -8.13 19.96 2.92
N GLU A 307 -8.55 18.87 3.55
CA GLU A 307 -9.01 17.65 2.86
C GLU A 307 -10.19 17.95 1.92
N GLY A 308 -11.22 18.65 2.40
CA GLY A 308 -12.38 19.06 1.61
C GLY A 308 -11.99 19.92 0.41
N LEU A 309 -11.07 20.86 0.58
CA LEU A 309 -10.52 21.67 -0.51
C LEU A 309 -9.76 20.81 -1.54
N ILE A 310 -8.94 19.86 -1.08
CA ILE A 310 -8.18 18.94 -1.95
C ILE A 310 -9.14 18.04 -2.76
N ILE A 311 -10.19 17.51 -2.14
CA ILE A 311 -11.23 16.72 -2.80
C ILE A 311 -11.97 17.59 -3.83
N ALA A 312 -12.36 18.81 -3.47
CA ALA A 312 -13.04 19.74 -4.35
C ALA A 312 -12.19 20.07 -5.59
N LEU A 313 -10.90 20.39 -5.40
CA LEU A 313 -9.95 20.62 -6.51
C LEU A 313 -9.76 19.37 -7.38
N MET A 314 -9.64 18.17 -6.78
CA MET A 314 -9.55 16.91 -7.52
C MET A 314 -10.79 16.67 -8.38
N LEU A 315 -11.99 16.90 -7.83
CA LEU A 315 -13.25 16.80 -8.58
C LEU A 315 -13.31 17.83 -9.70
N SER A 316 -12.86 19.07 -9.47
CA SER A 316 -12.74 20.09 -10.52
C SER A 316 -11.87 19.60 -11.68
N VAL A 317 -10.70 19.01 -11.40
CA VAL A 317 -9.80 18.43 -12.42
C VAL A 317 -10.44 17.24 -13.15
N ILE A 318 -11.14 16.35 -12.44
CA ILE A 318 -11.82 15.18 -13.04
C ILE A 318 -12.96 15.64 -13.97
N PHE A 319 -13.74 16.64 -13.54
CA PHE A 319 -14.90 17.18 -14.24
C PHE A 319 -14.58 18.50 -14.98
N ARG A 320 -13.39 18.58 -15.60
CA ARG A 320 -12.97 19.61 -16.59
C ARG A 320 -13.00 21.09 -16.16
N GLY A 321 -13.07 21.38 -14.87
CA GLY A 321 -13.14 22.75 -14.35
C GLY A 321 -14.39 23.05 -13.55
N LEU A 322 -15.17 22.03 -13.12
CA LEU A 322 -16.45 22.14 -12.40
C LEU A 322 -16.55 23.23 -11.31
N LEU A 323 -15.47 23.60 -10.62
CA LEU A 323 -15.46 24.71 -9.65
C LEU A 323 -15.05 26.06 -10.24
N PHE A 324 -14.23 26.04 -11.29
CA PHE A 324 -13.72 27.22 -11.96
C PHE A 324 -14.73 27.78 -12.96
N ASP A 325 -15.44 26.93 -13.72
CA ASP A 325 -16.45 27.32 -14.72
C ASP A 325 -17.52 28.29 -14.17
N TRP A 326 -17.80 28.24 -12.85
CA TRP A 326 -18.76 29.08 -12.15
C TRP A 326 -18.16 30.27 -11.38
N VAL A 327 -16.83 30.36 -11.26
CA VAL A 327 -16.14 31.28 -10.34
C VAL A 327 -15.07 32.13 -11.04
N MET A 328 -14.21 31.52 -11.86
CA MET A 328 -13.12 32.19 -12.57
C MET A 328 -12.60 31.31 -13.71
N ALA A 329 -12.15 31.92 -14.82
CA ALA A 329 -11.56 31.17 -15.93
C ALA A 329 -10.51 30.16 -15.45
N ASN A 330 -10.65 28.90 -15.88
CA ASN A 330 -9.85 27.78 -15.38
C ASN A 330 -8.34 28.07 -15.60
N PRO A 331 -7.52 28.13 -14.53
CA PRO A 331 -6.10 28.45 -14.65
C PRO A 331 -5.28 27.29 -15.23
N ALA A 332 -5.85 26.09 -15.33
CA ALA A 332 -5.23 24.96 -16.01
C ALA A 332 -5.52 25.02 -17.52
N PRO A 333 -4.52 24.74 -18.39
CA PRO A 333 -4.77 24.61 -19.82
C PRO A 333 -5.77 23.46 -20.08
N PRO A 334 -6.59 23.55 -21.15
CA PRO A 334 -7.54 22.50 -21.49
C PRO A 334 -6.81 21.15 -21.69
N PRO A 335 -7.33 20.04 -21.13
CA PRO A 335 -6.60 18.78 -21.08
C PRO A 335 -6.42 18.18 -22.47
N SER A 336 -5.17 18.12 -22.93
CA SER A 336 -4.74 17.48 -24.19
C SER A 336 -4.34 16.00 -24.02
N GLY A 337 -4.67 15.40 -22.87
CA GLY A 337 -4.31 14.04 -22.49
C GLY A 337 -4.91 13.67 -21.13
N PHE A 338 -4.28 12.73 -20.41
CA PHE A 338 -4.78 12.29 -19.09
C PHE A 338 -4.70 13.40 -18.02
N PRO A 339 -5.78 13.66 -17.25
CA PRO A 339 -5.80 14.70 -16.22
C PRO A 339 -4.86 14.39 -15.04
N PHE A 340 -4.23 15.42 -14.48
CA PHE A 340 -3.29 15.28 -13.37
C PHE A 340 -3.98 15.30 -12.00
N VAL A 341 -4.44 14.13 -11.56
CA VAL A 341 -5.10 13.94 -10.24
C VAL A 341 -4.15 13.50 -9.12
N GLY A 342 -2.93 13.09 -9.47
CA GLY A 342 -2.08 12.26 -8.60
C GLY A 342 -1.69 12.90 -7.26
N VAL A 343 -1.41 14.20 -7.24
CA VAL A 343 -1.03 14.94 -6.02
C VAL A 343 -2.20 15.00 -5.04
N TYR A 344 -3.38 15.37 -5.52
CA TYR A 344 -4.59 15.48 -4.70
C TYR A 344 -4.95 14.12 -4.08
N MET A 345 -4.99 13.07 -4.91
CA MET A 345 -5.32 11.73 -4.45
C MET A 345 -4.29 11.15 -3.47
N THR A 346 -3.00 11.40 -3.70
CA THR A 346 -1.94 11.01 -2.75
C THR A 346 -2.10 11.75 -1.42
N ALA A 347 -2.42 13.04 -1.44
CA ALA A 347 -2.67 13.82 -0.23
C ALA A 347 -3.90 13.30 0.55
N ILE A 348 -5.01 13.02 -0.15
CA ILE A 348 -6.22 12.41 0.46
C ILE A 348 -5.87 11.06 1.11
N ILE A 349 -5.14 10.19 0.41
CA ILE A 349 -4.69 8.90 0.97
C ILE A 349 -3.86 9.12 2.24
N VAL A 350 -2.87 10.01 2.23
CA VAL A 350 -2.04 10.27 3.42
C VAL A 350 -2.88 10.83 4.58
N ILE A 351 -3.80 11.75 4.32
CA ILE A 351 -4.70 12.32 5.33
C ILE A 351 -5.56 11.21 5.95
N GLU A 352 -6.22 10.39 5.14
CA GLU A 352 -7.16 9.36 5.61
C GLU A 352 -6.48 8.17 6.28
N VAL A 353 -5.24 7.80 5.89
CA VAL A 353 -4.46 6.80 6.66
C VAL A 353 -4.01 7.36 8.02
N MET A 354 -3.76 8.67 8.13
CA MET A 354 -3.37 9.31 9.39
C MET A 354 -4.56 9.56 10.33
N GLN A 355 -5.69 10.02 9.79
CA GLN A 355 -6.91 10.36 10.51
C GLN A 355 -8.12 10.00 9.62
N PRO A 356 -8.75 8.83 9.79
CA PRO A 356 -9.93 8.42 9.01
C PRO A 356 -11.14 9.37 9.16
N SER A 357 -11.86 9.67 8.07
CA SER A 357 -13.07 10.50 7.99
C SER A 357 -14.29 9.72 7.48
N CYS A 358 -15.37 10.45 7.16
CA CYS A 358 -16.50 9.89 6.41
C CYS A 358 -16.09 9.38 5.02
N VAL A 359 -14.98 9.87 4.44
CA VAL A 359 -14.47 9.45 3.13
C VAL A 359 -13.96 8.02 3.20
N SER A 360 -13.07 7.69 4.16
CA SER A 360 -12.66 6.30 4.40
C SER A 360 -13.86 5.43 4.81
N THR A 361 -14.74 5.88 5.70
CA THR A 361 -15.95 5.12 6.08
C THR A 361 -16.82 4.77 4.87
N MET A 362 -16.99 5.69 3.91
CA MET A 362 -17.72 5.44 2.65
C MET A 362 -17.03 4.36 1.81
N PHE A 363 -15.71 4.42 1.67
CA PHE A 363 -14.94 3.42 0.92
C PHE A 363 -14.80 2.07 1.67
N GLU A 364 -15.00 2.03 2.98
CA GLU A 364 -15.07 0.80 3.76
C GLU A 364 -16.38 0.03 3.60
N TRP A 365 -17.36 0.60 2.89
CA TRP A 365 -18.59 -0.09 2.54
C TRP A 365 -18.32 -1.42 1.82
N SER A 366 -19.05 -2.46 2.21
CA SER A 366 -18.82 -3.84 1.78
C SER A 366 -18.79 -4.02 0.27
N VAL A 367 -19.61 -3.27 -0.47
CA VAL A 367 -19.66 -3.26 -1.94
C VAL A 367 -18.34 -2.79 -2.55
N PHE A 368 -17.83 -1.62 -2.14
CA PHE A 368 -16.57 -1.08 -2.66
C PHE A 368 -15.39 -1.97 -2.29
N ARG A 369 -15.32 -2.48 -1.05
CA ARG A 369 -14.28 -3.45 -0.66
C ARG A 369 -14.35 -4.75 -1.45
N TYR A 370 -15.56 -5.22 -1.80
CA TYR A 370 -15.73 -6.43 -2.61
C TYR A 370 -15.22 -6.21 -4.04
N TRP A 371 -15.61 -5.10 -4.68
CA TRP A 371 -15.03 -4.69 -5.97
C TRP A 371 -13.53 -4.50 -5.89
N GLY A 372 -13.01 -4.03 -4.74
CA GLY A 372 -11.59 -3.99 -4.41
C GLY A 372 -10.98 -5.39 -4.45
N LYS A 373 -11.52 -6.34 -3.70
CA LYS A 373 -11.05 -7.73 -3.64
C LYS A 373 -10.87 -8.34 -5.04
N ILE A 374 -11.85 -8.16 -5.93
CA ILE A 374 -11.83 -8.68 -7.31
C ILE A 374 -11.35 -7.67 -8.36
N SER A 375 -10.72 -6.55 -7.95
CA SER A 375 -10.48 -5.38 -8.84
C SER A 375 -9.63 -5.71 -10.05
N PHE A 376 -8.65 -6.61 -9.89
CA PHE A 376 -7.73 -7.01 -10.95
C PHE A 376 -8.45 -7.86 -12.00
N SER A 377 -9.29 -8.79 -11.52
CA SER A 377 -10.21 -9.57 -12.37
C SER A 377 -11.21 -8.68 -13.13
N ILE A 378 -11.80 -7.65 -12.50
CA ILE A 378 -12.65 -6.65 -13.19
C ILE A 378 -11.84 -5.91 -14.25
N TYR A 379 -10.68 -5.36 -13.87
CA TYR A 379 -9.83 -4.57 -14.77
C TYR A 379 -9.42 -5.37 -16.01
N LEU A 380 -9.08 -6.65 -15.87
CA LEU A 380 -8.58 -7.46 -16.98
C LEU A 380 -9.70 -8.02 -17.88
N LEU A 381 -10.84 -8.41 -17.31
CA LEU A 381 -11.86 -9.20 -18.01
C LEU A 381 -13.08 -8.39 -18.48
N HIS A 382 -13.27 -7.16 -18.04
CA HIS A 382 -14.44 -6.36 -18.44
C HIS A 382 -14.58 -6.18 -19.95
N THR A 383 -13.48 -6.22 -20.72
CA THR A 383 -13.52 -6.05 -22.18
C THR A 383 -14.40 -7.11 -22.85
N PHE A 384 -14.34 -8.37 -22.39
CA PHE A 384 -15.16 -9.49 -22.87
C PHE A 384 -16.66 -9.29 -22.64
N VAL A 385 -17.05 -8.45 -21.68
CA VAL A 385 -18.45 -8.16 -21.35
C VAL A 385 -18.90 -6.86 -22.02
N VAL A 386 -18.11 -5.79 -21.89
CA VAL A 386 -18.48 -4.44 -22.35
C VAL A 386 -18.55 -4.35 -23.88
N MET A 387 -17.64 -5.04 -24.58
CA MET A 387 -17.58 -5.10 -26.06
C MET A 387 -18.38 -6.29 -26.66
N ASN A 388 -19.11 -7.06 -25.85
CA ASN A 388 -19.87 -8.22 -26.35
C ASN A 388 -21.10 -7.78 -27.15
N PRO A 389 -21.31 -8.24 -28.41
CA PRO A 389 -22.43 -7.80 -29.24
C PRO A 389 -23.82 -8.06 -28.63
N SER A 390 -24.00 -9.19 -27.95
CA SER A 390 -25.28 -9.56 -27.29
C SER A 390 -25.65 -8.64 -26.12
N ILE A 391 -24.69 -7.84 -25.65
CA ILE A 391 -24.86 -6.86 -24.58
C ILE A 391 -24.85 -5.44 -25.17
N SER A 392 -23.86 -5.10 -25.98
CA SER A 392 -23.69 -3.76 -26.54
C SER A 392 -24.82 -3.36 -27.51
N HIS A 393 -25.41 -4.31 -28.25
CA HIS A 393 -26.51 -4.03 -29.19
C HIS A 393 -27.90 -4.01 -28.53
N GLN A 394 -28.02 -4.20 -27.21
CA GLN A 394 -29.30 -4.06 -26.52
C GLN A 394 -29.76 -2.61 -26.62
N SER A 395 -30.98 -2.36 -27.12
CA SER A 395 -31.49 -1.00 -27.34
C SER A 395 -31.69 -0.22 -26.03
N ASN A 396 -32.26 -0.87 -25.01
CA ASN A 396 -32.53 -0.25 -23.72
C ASN A 396 -31.23 -0.04 -22.91
N TYR A 397 -30.96 1.23 -22.56
CA TYR A 397 -29.80 1.65 -21.76
C TYR A 397 -29.69 0.93 -20.41
N PHE A 398 -30.78 0.83 -19.65
CA PHE A 398 -30.76 0.21 -18.33
C PHE A 398 -30.48 -1.29 -18.41
N ASN A 399 -31.10 -2.00 -19.37
CA ASN A 399 -30.82 -3.43 -19.57
C ASN A 399 -29.33 -3.64 -19.85
N ARG A 400 -28.75 -2.83 -20.74
CA ARG A 400 -27.33 -2.88 -21.11
C ARG A 400 -26.40 -2.53 -19.95
N LEU A 401 -26.74 -1.50 -19.16
CA LEU A 401 -26.01 -1.08 -17.96
C LEU A 401 -26.00 -2.19 -16.90
N PHE A 402 -27.17 -2.71 -16.53
CA PHE A 402 -27.29 -3.77 -15.53
C PHE A 402 -26.68 -5.09 -16.01
N ALA A 403 -26.83 -5.45 -17.29
CA ALA A 403 -26.18 -6.63 -17.87
C ALA A 403 -24.65 -6.51 -17.80
N ARG A 404 -24.06 -5.37 -18.20
CA ARG A 404 -22.60 -5.14 -18.08
C ARG A 404 -22.13 -5.18 -16.63
N LEU A 405 -22.83 -4.50 -15.72
CA LEU A 405 -22.49 -4.47 -14.29
C LEU A 405 -22.50 -5.88 -13.70
N PHE A 406 -23.61 -6.60 -13.86
CA PHE A 406 -23.79 -7.95 -13.32
C PHE A 406 -22.79 -8.94 -13.94
N LEU A 407 -22.68 -9.00 -15.28
CA LEU A 407 -21.81 -9.97 -15.95
C LEU A 407 -20.32 -9.67 -15.73
N THR A 408 -19.92 -8.40 -15.61
CA THR A 408 -18.52 -8.04 -15.26
C THR A 408 -18.19 -8.45 -13.84
N ILE A 409 -19.08 -8.21 -12.87
CA ILE A 409 -18.89 -8.67 -11.48
C ILE A 409 -18.91 -10.20 -11.42
N ALA A 410 -19.79 -10.88 -12.16
CA ALA A 410 -19.90 -12.33 -12.18
C ALA A 410 -18.64 -12.99 -12.77
N ILE A 411 -18.18 -12.58 -13.96
CA ILE A 411 -16.97 -13.15 -14.57
C ILE A 411 -15.73 -12.88 -13.71
N ALA A 412 -15.62 -11.68 -13.13
CA ALA A 412 -14.50 -11.31 -12.26
C ALA A 412 -14.54 -12.05 -10.91
N THR A 413 -15.73 -12.35 -10.38
CA THR A 413 -15.90 -13.18 -9.18
C THR A 413 -15.47 -14.62 -9.46
N VAL A 414 -15.91 -15.20 -10.58
CA VAL A 414 -15.56 -16.57 -10.97
C VAL A 414 -14.05 -16.69 -11.23
N SER A 415 -13.44 -15.76 -11.97
CA SER A 415 -11.99 -15.77 -12.21
C SER A 415 -11.18 -15.55 -10.92
N TYR A 416 -11.68 -14.71 -10.01
CA TYR A 416 -11.03 -14.50 -8.71
C TYR A 416 -10.93 -15.81 -7.92
N TRP A 417 -12.05 -16.54 -7.76
CA TRP A 417 -12.06 -17.78 -6.98
C TRP A 417 -11.35 -18.94 -7.67
N LEU A 418 -11.36 -19.02 -9.01
CA LEU A 418 -10.71 -20.10 -9.75
C LEU A 418 -9.20 -19.90 -9.96
N ILE A 419 -8.72 -18.65 -10.02
CA ILE A 419 -7.34 -18.33 -10.45
C ILE A 419 -6.63 -17.45 -9.43
N GLU A 420 -7.19 -16.27 -9.12
CA GLU A 420 -6.49 -15.24 -8.35
C GLU A 420 -6.28 -15.67 -6.89
N TYR A 421 -7.31 -16.22 -6.26
CA TYR A 421 -7.29 -16.67 -4.86
C TYR A 421 -6.41 -17.92 -4.61
N PRO A 422 -6.52 -19.03 -5.38
CA PRO A 422 -5.60 -20.17 -5.25
C PRO A 422 -4.13 -19.79 -5.49
N SER A 423 -3.90 -18.85 -6.40
CA SER A 423 -2.57 -18.28 -6.64
C SER A 423 -2.04 -17.50 -5.44
N GLN A 424 -2.87 -16.66 -4.80
CA GLN A 424 -2.52 -15.96 -3.57
C GLN A 424 -2.28 -16.90 -2.39
N LEU A 425 -3.02 -18.01 -2.26
CA LEU A 425 -2.74 -19.05 -1.27
C LEU A 425 -1.38 -19.73 -1.52
N THR A 426 -1.06 -20.04 -2.77
CA THR A 426 0.26 -20.59 -3.17
C THR A 426 1.39 -19.65 -2.77
N ALA A 427 1.22 -18.33 -2.99
CA ALA A 427 2.19 -17.33 -2.56
C ALA A 427 2.40 -17.31 -1.03
N GLN A 428 1.33 -17.48 -0.25
CA GLN A 428 1.42 -17.54 1.21
C GLN A 428 2.13 -18.80 1.70
N HIS A 429 1.92 -19.94 1.04
CA HIS A 429 2.67 -21.18 1.33
C HIS A 429 4.17 -21.01 1.06
N ILE A 430 4.53 -20.35 -0.04
CA ILE A 430 5.92 -19.99 -0.35
C ILE A 430 6.47 -19.03 0.73
N SER A 431 5.74 -17.98 1.14
CA SER A 431 6.16 -17.08 2.22
C SER A 431 6.47 -17.83 3.52
N ARG A 432 5.60 -18.76 3.95
CA ARG A 432 5.83 -19.58 5.16
C ARG A 432 7.09 -20.45 5.03
N PHE A 433 7.28 -21.08 3.88
CA PHE A 433 8.45 -21.92 3.61
C PHE A 433 9.77 -21.13 3.66
N LEU A 434 9.80 -19.92 3.08
CA LEU A 434 10.96 -19.03 3.14
C LEU A 434 11.26 -18.60 4.59
N ALA A 435 10.24 -18.21 5.36
CA ALA A 435 10.40 -17.83 6.77
C ALA A 435 10.87 -18.99 7.66
N ALA A 436 10.38 -20.22 7.42
CA ALA A 436 10.84 -21.41 8.13
C ALA A 436 12.32 -21.73 7.84
N ARG A 437 12.77 -21.58 6.58
CA ARG A 437 14.18 -21.72 6.20
C ARG A 437 15.07 -20.64 6.82
N GLU A 438 14.56 -19.41 6.93
CA GLU A 438 15.27 -18.32 7.61
C GLU A 438 15.49 -18.63 9.10
N LYS A 439 14.44 -19.03 9.85
CA LYS A 439 14.55 -19.41 11.28
C LYS A 439 15.45 -20.65 11.49
N SER A 440 15.39 -21.64 10.60
CA SER A 440 16.25 -22.83 10.66
C SER A 440 17.74 -22.49 10.44
N SER A 441 18.05 -21.59 9.49
CA SER A 441 19.43 -21.19 9.21
C SER A 441 20.04 -20.31 10.30
N SER A 442 19.26 -19.48 10.99
CA SER A 442 19.76 -18.69 12.11
C SER A 442 20.04 -19.57 13.34
N GLY A 443 19.13 -20.51 13.66
CA GLY A 443 19.33 -21.50 14.70
C GLY A 443 20.56 -22.40 14.45
N GLY A 444 20.79 -22.82 13.20
CA GLY A 444 21.97 -23.61 12.82
C GLY A 444 23.30 -22.90 13.09
N LEU A 445 23.38 -21.59 12.83
CA LEU A 445 24.60 -20.80 13.06
C LEU A 445 24.89 -20.60 14.55
N VAL A 446 23.84 -20.42 15.37
CA VAL A 446 23.95 -20.39 16.83
C VAL A 446 24.41 -21.74 17.38
N ARG A 447 23.90 -22.85 16.84
CA ARG A 447 24.29 -24.20 17.27
C ARG A 447 25.75 -24.53 16.92
N PHE A 448 26.22 -24.15 15.74
CA PHE A 448 27.63 -24.30 15.34
C PHE A 448 28.57 -23.47 16.22
N THR A 449 28.29 -22.18 16.39
CA THR A 449 29.15 -21.30 17.23
C THR A 449 29.13 -21.67 18.72
N CYS A 450 28.04 -22.26 19.22
CA CYS A 450 27.99 -22.82 20.57
C CYS A 450 28.83 -24.11 20.68
N MET A 451 28.69 -25.07 19.75
CA MET A 451 29.51 -26.29 19.73
C MET A 451 31.00 -25.98 19.57
N GLU A 452 31.37 -25.06 18.70
CA GLU A 452 32.76 -24.63 18.48
C GLU A 452 33.37 -24.03 19.77
N LYS A 453 32.63 -23.16 20.47
CA LYS A 453 33.04 -22.64 21.78
C LYS A 453 33.18 -23.72 22.85
N ILE A 454 32.27 -24.71 22.88
CA ILE A 454 32.36 -25.85 23.82
C ILE A 454 33.61 -26.69 23.51
N ASN A 455 33.88 -26.98 22.24
CA ASN A 455 35.00 -27.80 21.81
C ASN A 455 36.35 -27.11 22.10
N ILE A 456 36.47 -25.80 21.84
CA ILE A 456 37.64 -24.99 22.21
C ILE A 456 37.85 -25.00 23.73
N LYS A 457 36.77 -24.88 24.52
CA LYS A 457 36.85 -24.88 26.00
C LYS A 457 37.22 -26.25 26.58
N GLN A 458 36.84 -27.34 25.91
CA GLN A 458 37.28 -28.69 26.24
C GLN A 458 38.76 -28.91 25.87
N GLN A 459 39.21 -28.38 24.73
CA GLN A 459 40.62 -28.44 24.33
C GLN A 459 41.53 -27.63 25.27
N SER A 460 41.11 -26.46 25.75
CA SER A 460 41.87 -25.69 26.75
C SER A 460 41.93 -26.41 28.10
N ALA A 461 40.81 -26.96 28.59
CA ALA A 461 40.79 -27.71 29.84
C ALA A 461 41.65 -29.00 29.80
N ALA A 462 41.71 -29.67 28.63
CA ALA A 462 42.59 -30.82 28.43
C ALA A 462 44.08 -30.46 28.34
N ALA A 463 44.41 -29.20 28.04
CA ALA A 463 45.78 -28.69 28.03
C ALA A 463 46.27 -28.21 29.41
N GLU A 464 45.37 -27.87 30.33
CA GLU A 464 45.69 -27.50 31.72
C GLU A 464 45.80 -28.71 32.67
N MET A 465 45.44 -29.92 32.21
CA MET A 465 45.55 -31.18 32.97
C MET A 465 46.74 -32.07 32.52
N LYS A 466 47.75 -31.48 31.88
CA LYS A 466 49.03 -32.10 31.50
C LYS A 466 50.21 -31.25 31.96
#